data_AF-A0A958ARK3-F1
#
_entry.id   AF-A0A958ARK3-F1
#
_cell.length_a   1.000
_cell.length_b   1.000
_cell.length_c   1.000
_cell.angle_alpha   90.00
_cell.angle_beta   90.00
_cell.angle_gamma   90.00
#
_symmetry.space_group_name_H-M   'P 1'
#
loop_
_entity.id
_entity.type
_entity.pdbx_description
1 polymer ?
#
loop_
_entity_poly.entity_id
_entity_poly.type
_entity_poly.pdbx_seq_one_letter_code
_entity_poly.pdbx_strand_id
1 'polypeptide(L)'
;MTVLVDTSFLFALANKNDTSHLACATVAQSLQARLVVPLTVLPEITYLLDVRLGHHVMRQFVQQITQPAWTLEPPGVDDLNRAGALLEQYGDTRLDFVDATLIAIAERLKIQCVLTLDQRHFRAIRPQHCEAFELLP
;
A
#
# COMPACT_ATOMS: atom_id res chain seq x y z
N MET A 1 16.61 -1.89 3.35
CA MET A 1 15.43 -1.08 3.66
C MET A 1 14.16 -1.90 3.40
N THR A 2 13.09 -1.67 4.13
CA THR A 2 11.79 -2.31 3.92
C THR A 2 10.75 -1.21 3.72
N VAL A 3 9.88 -1.37 2.74
CA VAL A 3 8.82 -0.40 2.43
C VAL A 3 7.49 -1.11 2.30
N LEU A 4 6.41 -0.45 2.71
CA LEU A 4 5.06 -0.92 2.44
C LEU A 4 4.58 -0.40 1.09
N VAL A 5 3.75 -1.17 0.41
CA VAL A 5 3.20 -0.82 -0.90
C VAL A 5 1.70 -0.78 -0.83
N ASP A 6 1.15 0.37 -1.20
CA ASP A 6 -0.27 0.66 -1.23
C ASP A 6 -0.90 0.33 -2.61
N THR A 7 -2.22 0.22 -2.64
CA THR A 7 -3.04 0.00 -3.85
C THR A 7 -2.78 1.09 -4.89
N SER A 8 -2.77 2.36 -4.49
CA SER A 8 -2.63 3.50 -5.42
C SER A 8 -1.31 3.44 -6.19
N PHE A 9 -0.22 3.07 -5.52
CA PHE A 9 1.10 2.89 -6.15
C PHE A 9 1.10 1.71 -7.13
N LEU A 10 0.56 0.56 -6.73
CA LEU A 10 0.48 -0.62 -7.60
C LEU A 10 -0.36 -0.34 -8.86
N PHE A 11 -1.47 0.38 -8.70
CA PHE A 11 -2.34 0.75 -9.82
C PHE A 11 -1.61 1.65 -10.82
N ALA A 12 -0.97 2.73 -10.35
CA ALA A 12 -0.22 3.64 -11.22
C ALA A 12 0.99 2.96 -11.87
N LEU A 13 1.64 2.02 -11.17
CA LEU A 13 2.73 1.24 -11.75
C LEU A 13 2.24 0.31 -12.88
N ALA A 14 1.04 -0.26 -12.77
CA ALA A 14 0.46 -1.12 -13.80
C ALA A 14 -0.14 -0.34 -14.99
N ASN A 15 -0.68 0.85 -14.74
CA ASN A 15 -1.32 1.69 -15.74
C ASN A 15 -0.31 2.63 -16.42
N LYS A 16 0.20 2.27 -17.60
CA LYS A 16 1.15 3.10 -18.36
C LYS A 16 0.62 4.48 -18.78
N ASN A 17 -0.70 4.66 -18.80
CA ASN A 17 -1.35 5.93 -19.12
C ASN A 17 -1.65 6.76 -17.87
N ASP A 18 -1.32 6.27 -16.67
CA ASP A 18 -1.46 7.03 -15.43
C ASP A 18 -0.46 8.18 -15.41
N THR A 19 -0.90 9.37 -15.00
CA THR A 19 -0.04 10.54 -14.91
C THR A 19 1.11 10.34 -13.92
N SER A 20 0.92 9.49 -12.91
CA SER A 20 1.92 9.17 -11.89
C SER A 20 2.78 7.96 -12.26
N HIS A 21 2.51 7.29 -13.40
CA HIS A 21 3.21 6.07 -13.81
C HIS A 21 4.73 6.23 -13.81
N LEU A 22 5.23 7.32 -14.40
CA LEU A 22 6.67 7.55 -14.51
C LEU A 22 7.32 7.73 -13.13
N ALA A 23 6.66 8.42 -12.21
CA ALA A 23 7.16 8.62 -10.85
C ALA A 23 7.21 7.29 -10.08
N CYS A 24 6.13 6.51 -10.11
CA CYS A 24 6.07 5.18 -9.50
C CYS A 24 7.11 4.23 -10.09
N ALA A 25 7.27 4.20 -11.41
CA ALA A 25 8.25 3.37 -12.10
C ALA A 25 9.70 3.76 -11.74
N THR A 26 9.98 5.06 -11.62
CA THR A 26 11.30 5.56 -11.20
C THR A 26 11.63 5.13 -9.78
N VAL A 27 10.68 5.24 -8.84
CA VAL A 27 10.85 4.73 -7.47
C VAL A 27 11.06 3.22 -7.50
N ALA A 28 10.20 2.46 -8.16
CA ALA A 28 10.31 0.99 -8.22
C ALA A 28 11.65 0.50 -8.80
N GLN A 29 12.23 1.21 -9.77
CA GLN A 29 13.52 0.85 -10.37
C GLN A 29 14.72 1.26 -9.53
N SER A 30 14.64 2.39 -8.83
CA SER A 30 15.75 2.95 -8.05
C SER A 30 15.85 2.37 -6.64
N LEU A 31 14.73 1.89 -6.10
CA LEU A 31 14.63 1.45 -4.72
C LEU A 31 15.23 0.07 -4.48
N GLN A 32 16.35 0.00 -3.75
CA GLN A 32 16.88 -1.26 -3.22
C GLN A 32 16.24 -1.60 -1.87
N ALA A 33 14.98 -2.02 -1.90
CA ALA A 33 14.21 -2.36 -0.71
C ALA A 33 13.44 -3.67 -0.84
N ARG A 34 13.13 -4.28 0.31
CA ARG A 34 12.11 -5.32 0.41
C ARG A 34 10.74 -4.65 0.29
N LEU A 35 9.96 -5.05 -0.73
CA LEU A 35 8.61 -4.56 -0.96
C LEU A 35 7.63 -5.45 -0.18
N VAL A 36 6.96 -4.87 0.81
CA VAL A 36 5.95 -5.54 1.62
C VAL A 36 4.58 -5.07 1.17
N VAL A 37 3.72 -6.00 0.78
CA VAL A 37 2.34 -5.71 0.35
C VAL A 37 1.40 -6.32 1.37
N PRO A 38 0.63 -5.51 2.12
CA PRO A 38 -0.45 -6.03 2.95
C PRO A 38 -1.40 -6.89 2.13
N LEU A 39 -1.79 -8.07 2.62
CA LEU A 39 -2.73 -8.91 1.90
C LEU A 39 -4.10 -8.23 1.68
N THR A 40 -4.45 -7.28 2.54
CA THR A 40 -5.67 -6.47 2.44
C THR A 40 -5.70 -5.55 1.22
N VAL A 41 -4.55 -5.22 0.63
CA VAL A 41 -4.43 -4.48 -0.64
C VAL A 41 -4.88 -5.35 -1.82
N LEU A 42 -4.69 -6.67 -1.76
CA LEU A 42 -4.91 -7.55 -2.93
C LEU A 42 -6.34 -7.53 -3.49
N PRO A 43 -7.42 -7.63 -2.68
CA PRO A 43 -8.78 -7.54 -3.20
C PRO A 43 -9.06 -6.21 -3.91
N GLU A 44 -8.53 -5.11 -3.37
CA GLU A 44 -8.76 -3.78 -3.92
C GLU A 44 -8.02 -3.58 -5.25
N ILE A 45 -6.71 -3.85 -5.29
CA ILE A 45 -5.93 -3.70 -6.53
C ILE A 45 -6.41 -4.65 -7.62
N THR A 46 -6.75 -5.91 -7.30
CA THR A 46 -7.22 -6.86 -8.31
C THR A 46 -8.57 -6.43 -8.90
N TYR A 47 -9.49 -5.92 -8.07
CA TYR A 47 -10.74 -5.34 -8.53
C TYR A 47 -10.51 -4.12 -9.42
N LEU A 48 -9.65 -3.18 -9.00
CA LEU A 48 -9.36 -1.97 -9.77
C LEU A 48 -8.72 -2.28 -11.12
N LEU A 49 -7.75 -3.19 -11.18
CA LEU A 49 -7.11 -3.60 -12.43
C LEU A 49 -8.11 -4.25 -13.38
N ASP A 50 -8.98 -5.12 -12.88
CA ASP A 50 -9.99 -5.80 -13.69
C ASP A 50 -10.97 -4.81 -14.32
N VAL A 51 -11.50 -3.89 -13.51
CA VAL A 51 -12.53 -2.93 -13.93
C VAL A 51 -11.96 -1.81 -14.79
N ARG A 52 -10.71 -1.37 -14.56
CA ARG A 52 -10.13 -0.19 -15.23
C ARG A 52 -9.18 -0.52 -16.37
N LEU A 53 -8.41 -1.60 -16.26
CA LEU A 53 -7.38 -1.98 -17.24
C LEU A 53 -7.69 -3.32 -17.93
N GLY A 54 -8.71 -4.03 -17.46
CA GLY A 54 -9.21 -5.27 -18.04
C GLY A 54 -8.61 -6.52 -17.42
N HIS A 55 -9.37 -7.62 -17.52
CA HIS A 55 -9.07 -8.90 -16.89
C HIS A 55 -7.68 -9.48 -17.19
N HIS A 56 -7.14 -9.19 -18.38
CA HIS A 56 -5.80 -9.64 -18.75
C HIS A 56 -4.69 -9.01 -17.87
N VAL A 57 -4.82 -7.72 -17.52
CA VAL A 57 -3.85 -7.01 -16.66
C VAL A 57 -3.92 -7.54 -15.24
N MET A 58 -5.13 -7.72 -14.69
CA MET A 58 -5.31 -8.30 -13.36
C MET A 58 -4.66 -9.69 -13.26
N ARG A 59 -4.89 -10.58 -14.23
CA ARG A 59 -4.26 -11.92 -14.24
C ARG A 59 -2.74 -11.85 -14.29
N GLN A 60 -2.18 -10.94 -15.09
CA GLN A 60 -0.74 -10.74 -15.14
C GLN A 60 -0.20 -10.22 -13.80
N PHE A 61 -0.90 -9.29 -13.17
CA PHE A 61 -0.54 -8.79 -11.84
C PHE A 61 -0.49 -9.92 -10.80
N VAL A 62 -1.48 -10.81 -10.77
CA VAL A 62 -1.49 -11.97 -9.85
C VAL A 62 -0.26 -12.88 -10.08
N GLN A 63 0.17 -13.07 -11.32
CA GLN A 63 1.39 -13.85 -11.61
C GLN A 63 2.68 -13.12 -11.19
N GLN A 64 2.68 -11.79 -11.23
CA GLN A 64 3.84 -10.97 -10.87
C GLN A 64 3.99 -10.83 -9.35
N ILE A 65 2.89 -10.64 -8.63
CA ILE A 65 2.91 -10.39 -7.18
C ILE A 65 3.31 -11.64 -6.37
N THR A 66 3.24 -12.84 -6.97
CA THR A 66 3.70 -14.09 -6.37
C THR A 66 5.21 -14.34 -6.50
N GLN A 67 5.95 -13.46 -7.20
CA GLN A 67 7.39 -13.63 -7.39
C GLN A 67 8.17 -13.22 -6.12
N PRO A 68 9.39 -13.76 -5.90
CA PRO A 68 10.18 -13.52 -4.68
C PRO A 68 10.56 -12.05 -4.40
N ALA A 69 10.37 -11.16 -5.37
CA ALA A 69 10.59 -9.72 -5.20
C ALA A 69 9.59 -9.09 -4.22
N TRP A 70 8.43 -9.72 -4.01
CA TRP A 70 7.35 -9.23 -3.17
C TRP A 70 7.22 -10.07 -1.91
N THR A 71 6.99 -9.41 -0.77
CA THR A 71 6.62 -10.04 0.49
C THR A 71 5.16 -9.74 0.78
N LEU A 72 4.31 -10.75 0.73
CA LEU A 72 2.90 -10.61 1.10
C LEU A 72 2.75 -10.73 2.62
N GLU A 73 2.19 -9.70 3.26
CA GLU A 73 2.05 -9.64 4.71
C GLU A 73 0.57 -9.73 5.14
N PRO A 74 0.13 -10.85 5.75
CA PRO A 74 -1.23 -10.95 6.31
C PRO A 74 -1.38 -10.06 7.56
N PRO A 75 -2.52 -9.39 7.75
CA PRO A 75 -2.84 -8.80 9.04
C PRO A 75 -3.14 -9.89 10.08
N GLY A 76 -2.59 -9.74 11.28
CA GLY A 76 -2.99 -10.51 12.47
C GLY A 76 -4.21 -9.90 13.17
N VAL A 77 -4.72 -10.59 14.20
CA VAL A 77 -5.84 -10.09 15.02
C VAL A 77 -5.50 -8.74 15.67
N ASP A 78 -4.27 -8.58 16.15
CA ASP A 78 -3.82 -7.32 16.76
C ASP A 78 -3.76 -6.17 15.73
N ASP A 79 -3.39 -6.47 14.47
CA ASP A 79 -3.42 -5.48 13.39
C ASP A 79 -4.86 -5.05 13.09
N LEU A 80 -5.82 -5.99 13.11
CA LEU A 80 -7.23 -5.69 12.89
C LEU A 80 -7.84 -4.88 14.05
N ASN A 81 -7.49 -5.20 15.29
CA ASN A 81 -7.88 -4.40 16.45
C ASN A 81 -7.32 -2.98 16.34
N ARG A 82 -6.04 -2.86 15.93
CA ARG A 82 -5.41 -1.55 15.73
C ARG A 82 -6.04 -0.77 14.58
N ALA A 83 -6.35 -1.43 13.47
CA ALA A 83 -7.07 -0.84 12.35
C ALA A 83 -8.45 -0.32 12.78
N GLY A 84 -9.19 -1.07 13.60
CA GLY A 84 -10.45 -0.62 14.18
C GLY A 84 -10.30 0.67 15.01
N ALA A 85 -9.28 0.73 15.87
CA ALA A 85 -9.00 1.93 16.65
C ALA A 85 -8.60 3.13 15.78
N LEU A 86 -7.86 2.90 14.68
CA LEU A 86 -7.51 3.96 13.71
C LEU A 86 -8.75 4.49 12.99
N LEU A 87 -9.64 3.60 12.54
CA LEU A 87 -10.90 3.98 11.88
C LEU A 87 -11.79 4.82 12.79
N GLU A 88 -11.83 4.50 14.09
CA GLU A 88 -12.55 5.32 15.08
C GLU A 88 -11.85 6.67 15.31
N GLN A 89 -10.53 6.66 15.52
CA GLN A 89 -9.74 7.86 15.79
C GLN A 89 -9.76 8.88 14.63
N TYR A 90 -9.78 8.39 13.39
CA TYR A 90 -9.69 9.20 12.17
C TYR A 90 -10.98 9.11 11.31
N GLY A 91 -12.12 8.81 11.93
CA GLY A 91 -13.39 8.62 11.22
C GLY A 91 -13.82 9.82 10.36
N ASP A 92 -13.47 11.04 10.79
CA ASP A 92 -13.79 12.28 10.06
C ASP A 92 -12.95 12.46 8.78
N THR A 93 -11.81 11.75 8.62
CA THR A 93 -10.90 11.91 7.49
C THR A 93 -11.13 10.90 6.35
N ARG A 94 -12.19 10.08 6.44
CA ARG A 94 -12.49 8.99 5.48
C ARG A 94 -11.34 7.99 5.28
N LEU A 95 -10.58 7.72 6.35
CA LEU A 95 -9.61 6.61 6.33
C LEU A 95 -10.37 5.31 6.02
N ASP A 96 -9.90 4.56 5.03
CA ASP A 96 -10.51 3.28 4.70
C ASP A 96 -9.85 2.11 5.42
N PHE A 97 -10.44 0.92 5.25
CA PHE A 97 -9.96 -0.29 5.90
C PHE A 97 -8.58 -0.74 5.40
N VAL A 98 -8.27 -0.53 4.12
CA VAL A 98 -6.99 -0.95 3.54
C VAL A 98 -5.88 -0.06 4.11
N ASP A 99 -6.08 1.26 4.12
CA ASP A 99 -5.17 2.21 4.74
C ASP A 99 -4.96 1.91 6.23
N ALA A 100 -6.04 1.70 6.98
CA ALA A 100 -5.97 1.41 8.42
C ALA A 100 -5.18 0.12 8.73
N THR A 101 -5.37 -0.93 7.92
CA THR A 101 -4.60 -2.18 8.08
C THR A 101 -3.14 -2.04 7.63
N LEU A 102 -2.87 -1.24 6.60
CA LEU A 102 -1.51 -0.91 6.17
C LEU A 102 -0.76 -0.17 7.28
N ILE A 103 -1.38 0.84 7.91
CA ILE A 103 -0.80 1.59 9.03
C ILE A 103 -0.54 0.65 10.22
N ALA A 104 -1.48 -0.22 10.57
CA ALA A 104 -1.31 -1.17 11.67
C ALA A 104 -0.12 -2.12 11.43
N ILE A 105 0.01 -2.66 10.21
CA ILE A 105 1.16 -3.49 9.81
C ILE A 105 2.46 -2.68 9.86
N ALA A 106 2.44 -1.42 9.42
CA ALA A 106 3.60 -0.53 9.51
C ALA A 106 4.07 -0.34 10.95
N GLU A 107 3.14 -0.14 11.88
CA GLU A 107 3.40 0.02 13.31
C GLU A 107 3.96 -1.26 13.95
N ARG A 108 3.41 -2.44 13.59
CA ARG A 108 3.88 -3.74 14.07
C ARG A 108 5.29 -4.06 13.57
N LEU A 109 5.53 -3.85 12.27
CA LEU A 109 6.80 -4.17 11.61
C LEU A 109 7.84 -3.05 11.70
N LYS A 110 7.50 -1.92 12.32
CA LYS A 110 8.34 -0.72 12.43
C LYS A 110 8.82 -0.18 11.07
N ILE A 111 7.98 -0.30 10.04
CA ILE A 111 8.25 0.19 8.70
C ILE A 111 7.84 1.66 8.62
N GLN A 112 8.76 2.55 8.22
CA GLN A 112 8.51 3.99 8.19
C GLN A 112 8.20 4.51 6.78
N CYS A 113 8.55 3.76 5.74
CA CYS A 113 8.37 4.18 4.35
C CYS A 113 7.19 3.45 3.70
N VAL A 114 6.30 4.22 3.07
CA VAL A 114 5.13 3.75 2.34
C VAL A 114 5.17 4.26 0.91
N LEU A 115 4.98 3.35 -0.05
CA LEU A 115 4.79 3.67 -1.44
C LEU A 115 3.30 3.90 -1.70
N THR A 116 2.85 5.16 -1.81
CA THR A 116 1.44 5.56 -1.96
C THR A 116 1.30 6.91 -2.67
N LEU A 117 0.24 7.07 -3.45
CA LEU A 117 -0.17 8.36 -4.01
C LEU A 117 -1.16 9.11 -3.10
N ASP A 118 -1.76 8.43 -2.12
CA ASP A 118 -2.70 9.00 -1.16
C ASP A 118 -1.99 9.70 0.01
N GLN A 119 -0.94 10.45 -0.31
CA GLN A 119 -0.06 11.05 0.69
C GLN A 119 -0.79 11.96 1.68
N ARG A 120 -1.87 12.61 1.26
CA ARG A 120 -2.68 13.46 2.14
C ARG A 120 -3.29 12.67 3.30
N HIS A 121 -3.79 11.46 3.04
CA HIS A 121 -4.37 10.61 4.09
C HIS A 121 -3.28 10.18 5.06
N PHE A 122 -2.18 9.63 4.55
CA PHE A 122 -1.07 9.17 5.39
C PHE A 122 -0.39 10.27 6.20
N ARG A 123 -0.27 11.50 5.66
CA ARG A 123 0.29 12.65 6.39
C ARG A 123 -0.59 13.14 7.54
N ALA A 124 -1.89 12.85 7.52
CA ALA A 124 -2.80 13.21 8.60
C ALA A 124 -2.68 12.25 9.81
N ILE A 125 -2.07 11.07 9.62
CA ILE A 125 -1.96 10.04 10.63
C ILE A 125 -0.61 10.15 11.34
N ARG A 126 -0.63 10.04 12.67
CA ARG A 126 0.58 9.89 13.48
C ARG A 126 0.78 8.41 13.86
N PRO A 127 1.74 7.69 13.24
CA PRO A 127 2.03 6.31 13.59
C PRO A 127 2.67 6.19 14.98
N GLN A 128 2.51 5.03 15.63
CA GLN A 128 3.03 4.81 16.99
C GLN A 128 4.56 4.71 17.08
N HIS A 129 5.26 4.38 16.00
CA HIS A 129 6.70 4.06 16.02
C HIS A 129 7.62 5.12 15.40
N CYS A 130 7.06 6.17 14.80
CA CYS A 130 7.83 7.28 14.23
C CYS A 130 7.01 8.57 14.27
N GLU A 131 7.66 9.71 14.02
CA GLU A 131 6.96 11.01 14.03
C GLU A 131 5.98 11.16 12.87
N ALA A 132 6.37 10.68 11.70
CA ALA A 132 5.57 10.64 10.48
C ALA A 132 6.10 9.54 9.54
N PHE A 133 5.28 9.13 8.57
CA PHE A 133 5.73 8.25 7.49
C PHE A 133 6.61 9.00 6.47
N GLU A 134 7.61 8.32 5.96
CA GLU A 134 8.26 8.65 4.70
C GLU A 134 7.36 8.14 3.56
N LEU A 135 7.00 9.01 2.62
CA LEU A 135 6.03 8.68 1.56
C LEU A 135 6.68 8.86 0.20
N LEU A 136 6.51 7.87 -0.68
CA LEU A 136 7.03 7.88 -2.05
C LEU A 136 5.98 7.35 -3.05
N PRO A 137 6.07 7.68 -4.35
CA PRO A 137 6.84 8.80 -4.88
C PRO A 137 6.34 10.13 -4.31
#